data_AF-A0AA37V907-F1
#
_entry.id   AF-A0AA37V907-F1
#
_cell.length_a   1.000
_cell.length_b   1.000
_cell.length_c   1.000
_cell.angle_alpha   90.00
_cell.angle_beta   90.00
_cell.angle_gamma   90.00
#
_symmetry.space_group_name_H-M   'P 1'
#
loop_
_entity.id
_entity.type
_entity.pdbx_description
1 polymer ?
#
loop_
_entity_poly.entity_id
_entity_poly.type
_entity_poly.pdbx_seq_one_letter_code
_entity_poly.pdbx_strand_id
1 'polypeptide(L)'
;MQGDTDMARRTLLQAAIPAVVGGLSLSSNAASAQTGSPAGGPARDGGSLGARLKGVQHFGVTVQNMDRAFEFYTEVLGGTEVMRDGDFFGDAIHNTLLTDQVIEAARRNVNPMTMGIPDLRSGAQRLDVRFVQFDNVVIELLQYRDAAQPSGHGAAFAEPLDYMSPAFPRMMHICFYIGDDVDFNRFIADLEAESARRGMVQVRANRVISVATEEARRAASITSNSNGITEGKSNGWRLIYCKGPEGEQLEFVQALGPVKQVFDRAVAARRQPGAGRL
;
A
#
# COMPACT_ATOMS: atom_id res chain seq x y z
N MET A 1 43.46 -25.10 -11.24
CA MET A 1 43.00 -24.42 -10.02
C MET A 1 41.69 -23.74 -10.36
N GLN A 2 40.62 -24.29 -9.81
CA GLN A 2 39.20 -24.04 -10.12
C GLN A 2 38.64 -22.87 -9.31
N GLY A 3 37.52 -22.32 -9.78
CA GLY A 3 36.64 -21.35 -9.10
C GLY A 3 36.36 -20.17 -10.02
N ASP A 4 35.37 -20.17 -10.91
CA ASP A 4 33.96 -20.55 -10.77
C ASP A 4 33.18 -19.75 -9.71
N THR A 5 33.43 -18.43 -9.66
CA THR A 5 32.66 -17.48 -8.85
C THR A 5 31.96 -16.37 -9.64
N ASP A 6 31.90 -16.45 -10.98
CA ASP A 6 31.25 -15.43 -11.81
C ASP A 6 29.84 -15.81 -12.30
N MET A 7 29.33 -16.97 -11.86
CA MET A 7 27.97 -17.46 -12.15
C MET A 7 26.99 -17.37 -10.96
N ALA A 8 27.35 -16.64 -9.90
CA ALA A 8 26.49 -16.45 -8.72
C ALA A 8 25.54 -15.24 -8.81
N ARG A 9 25.58 -14.45 -9.90
CA ARG A 9 24.58 -13.41 -10.20
C ARG A 9 23.42 -14.00 -11.02
N ARG A 10 22.72 -15.00 -10.45
CA ARG A 10 21.47 -15.53 -10.99
C ARG A 10 20.31 -14.71 -10.42
N THR A 11 19.65 -13.87 -11.23
CA THR A 11 18.50 -14.22 -12.09
C THR A 11 17.22 -14.52 -11.31
N LEU A 12 16.35 -13.50 -11.32
CA LEU A 12 14.88 -13.54 -11.37
C LEU A 12 14.10 -14.20 -10.21
N LEU A 13 13.35 -13.35 -9.51
CA LEU A 13 11.91 -13.50 -9.20
C LEU A 13 11.35 -14.92 -9.42
N GLN A 14 11.62 -15.80 -8.46
CA GLN A 14 10.72 -16.89 -8.15
C GLN A 14 9.79 -16.41 -7.04
N ALA A 15 8.57 -16.07 -7.45
CA ALA A 15 7.34 -16.14 -6.67
C ALA A 15 7.45 -15.87 -5.15
N ALA A 16 7.28 -14.60 -4.75
CA ALA A 16 6.79 -14.30 -3.40
C ALA A 16 5.30 -14.70 -3.30
N ILE A 17 5.04 -15.98 -3.03
CA ILE A 17 3.77 -16.44 -2.46
C ILE A 17 4.14 -17.06 -1.11
N PRO A 18 3.85 -16.42 0.04
CA PRO A 18 3.90 -17.13 1.30
C PRO A 18 2.64 -18.00 1.39
N ALA A 19 2.81 -19.30 1.13
CA ALA A 19 1.88 -20.30 1.62
C ALA A 19 2.11 -20.45 3.13
N VAL A 20 1.08 -20.16 3.92
CA VAL A 20 1.06 -20.40 5.36
C VAL A 20 1.13 -21.91 5.61
N VAL A 21 2.17 -22.38 6.29
CA VAL A 21 2.15 -23.66 7.02
C VAL A 21 2.84 -23.45 8.36
N GLY A 22 2.08 -23.57 9.44
CA GLY A 22 2.59 -23.53 10.80
C GLY A 22 3.07 -24.90 11.30
N GLY A 23 3.89 -24.88 12.36
CA GLY A 23 3.91 -25.90 13.41
C GLY A 23 4.94 -27.03 13.34
N LEU A 24 6.01 -26.86 14.12
CA LEU A 24 6.96 -27.83 14.72
C LEU A 24 6.59 -29.33 14.76
N SER A 25 7.52 -30.21 14.36
CA SER A 25 8.19 -31.24 15.21
C SER A 25 8.94 -32.32 14.39
N LEU A 26 10.04 -32.83 14.96
CA LEU A 26 10.93 -33.88 14.43
C LEU A 26 10.32 -35.28 14.54
N SER A 27 10.39 -36.09 13.48
CA SER A 27 10.88 -37.50 13.46
C SER A 27 10.52 -38.25 12.17
N SER A 28 11.30 -39.30 11.91
CA SER A 28 11.54 -40.02 10.66
C SER A 28 10.51 -41.08 10.23
N ASN A 29 10.50 -41.32 8.91
CA ASN A 29 10.09 -42.50 8.13
C ASN A 29 8.63 -42.66 7.62
N ALA A 30 8.59 -42.72 6.28
CA ALA A 30 7.78 -43.56 5.39
C ALA A 30 6.43 -43.06 4.86
N ALA A 31 6.25 -43.40 3.57
CA ALA A 31 5.02 -43.49 2.78
C ALA A 31 4.53 -42.21 2.05
N SER A 32 4.80 -42.22 0.75
CA SER A 32 3.97 -41.76 -0.37
C SER A 32 2.64 -41.09 -0.03
N ALA A 33 2.59 -39.78 -0.23
CA ALA A 33 1.37 -39.07 -0.61
C ALA A 33 1.74 -38.01 -1.65
N GLN A 34 1.88 -38.43 -2.91
CA GLN A 34 1.71 -37.51 -4.03
C GLN A 34 0.24 -37.13 -4.08
N THR A 35 -0.16 -36.14 -3.29
CA THR A 35 -1.42 -35.42 -3.50
C THR A 35 -1.20 -34.49 -4.69
N GLY A 36 -1.83 -34.86 -5.80
CA GLY A 36 -1.68 -34.22 -7.09
C GLY A 36 -1.89 -32.71 -7.02
N SER A 37 -0.98 -31.97 -7.68
CA SER A 37 -1.30 -30.65 -8.17
C SER A 37 -2.59 -30.76 -8.99
N PRO A 38 -3.65 -29.96 -8.72
CA PRO A 38 -4.73 -29.88 -9.67
C PRO A 38 -4.15 -29.22 -10.91
N ALA A 39 -3.95 -30.04 -11.95
CA ALA A 39 -3.71 -29.59 -13.30
C ALA A 39 -4.87 -28.67 -13.73
N GLY A 40 -4.65 -27.37 -13.64
CA GLY A 40 -5.51 -26.35 -14.22
C GLY A 40 -4.62 -25.19 -14.63
N GLY A 41 -3.98 -25.17 -15.79
CA GLY A 41 -4.34 -25.75 -17.08
C GLY A 41 -4.27 -24.60 -18.10
N PRO A 42 -3.74 -24.80 -19.32
CA PRO A 42 -3.58 -23.77 -20.36
C PRO A 42 -4.88 -23.04 -20.77
N ALA A 43 -6.04 -23.47 -20.26
CA ALA A 43 -7.34 -22.87 -20.50
C ALA A 43 -7.52 -21.45 -19.91
N ARG A 44 -6.81 -21.09 -18.83
CA ARG A 44 -6.93 -19.72 -18.26
C ARG A 44 -6.20 -18.68 -19.09
N ASP A 45 -5.08 -19.05 -19.72
CA ASP A 45 -4.29 -18.15 -20.56
C ASP A 45 -4.98 -17.81 -21.89
N GLY A 46 -6.04 -18.55 -22.26
CA GLY A 46 -6.93 -18.21 -23.38
C GLY A 46 -8.11 -17.32 -22.99
N GLY A 47 -8.39 -17.12 -21.70
CA GLY A 47 -9.54 -16.35 -21.23
C GLY A 47 -9.38 -14.83 -21.36
N SER A 48 -10.43 -14.08 -21.04
CA SER A 48 -10.34 -12.60 -20.97
C SER A 48 -9.31 -12.16 -19.92
N LEU A 49 -8.69 -10.99 -20.12
CA LEU A 49 -7.67 -10.48 -19.18
C LEU A 49 -8.17 -10.47 -17.73
N GLY A 50 -9.41 -10.03 -17.50
CA GLY A 50 -10.02 -10.01 -16.17
C GLY A 50 -10.21 -11.40 -15.55
N ALA A 51 -10.39 -12.44 -16.36
CA ALA A 51 -10.49 -13.82 -15.87
C ALA A 51 -9.14 -14.41 -15.45
N ARG A 52 -8.03 -13.81 -15.89
CA ARG A 52 -6.66 -14.21 -15.52
C ARG A 52 -6.21 -13.56 -14.21
N LEU A 53 -6.78 -12.42 -13.84
CA LEU A 53 -6.50 -11.75 -12.57
C LEU A 53 -7.18 -12.46 -11.41
N LYS A 54 -6.41 -12.69 -10.33
CA LYS A 54 -6.96 -13.19 -9.06
C LYS A 54 -7.58 -12.07 -8.23
N GLY A 55 -6.98 -10.89 -8.23
CA GLY A 55 -7.39 -9.74 -7.45
C GLY A 55 -6.29 -8.68 -7.37
N VAL A 56 -6.47 -7.70 -6.50
CA VAL A 56 -5.42 -6.77 -6.08
C VAL A 56 -4.56 -7.47 -5.03
N GLN A 57 -3.23 -7.39 -5.16
CA GLN A 57 -2.29 -7.96 -4.19
C GLN A 57 -1.84 -6.89 -3.18
N HIS A 58 -1.33 -5.77 -3.68
CA HIS A 58 -0.89 -4.63 -2.86
C HIS A 58 -1.21 -3.29 -3.52
N PHE A 59 -1.12 -2.22 -2.72
CA PHE A 59 -0.93 -0.85 -3.19
C PHE A 59 0.43 -0.34 -2.75
N GLY A 60 1.17 0.28 -3.68
CA GLY A 60 2.46 0.92 -3.39
C GLY A 60 2.28 2.35 -2.89
N VAL A 61 3.02 2.69 -1.83
CA VAL A 61 3.12 4.02 -1.23
C VAL A 61 4.58 4.42 -1.18
N THR A 62 4.96 5.42 -1.97
CA THR A 62 6.31 5.99 -1.89
C THR A 62 6.43 6.85 -0.65
N VAL A 63 7.47 6.62 0.15
CA VAL A 63 7.68 7.27 1.46
C VAL A 63 9.03 7.96 1.50
N GLN A 64 9.12 9.06 2.26
CA GLN A 64 10.41 9.71 2.51
C GLN A 64 11.18 8.98 3.60
N ASN A 65 10.49 8.56 4.66
CA ASN A 65 11.07 7.86 5.80
C ASN A 65 10.35 6.52 6.00
N MET A 66 11.05 5.45 5.62
CA MET A 66 10.52 4.09 5.72
C MET A 66 10.25 3.67 7.16
N ASP A 67 11.10 4.03 8.12
CA ASP A 67 10.91 3.58 9.50
C ASP A 67 9.72 4.27 10.18
N ARG A 68 9.53 5.57 9.94
CA ARG A 68 8.36 6.32 10.41
C ARG A 68 7.07 5.83 9.76
N ALA A 69 7.07 5.64 8.44
CA ALA A 69 5.91 5.09 7.75
C ALA A 69 5.58 3.68 8.27
N PHE A 70 6.60 2.83 8.40
CA PHE A 70 6.44 1.48 8.93
C PHE A 70 5.82 1.49 10.33
N GLU A 71 6.34 2.31 11.25
CA GLU A 71 5.78 2.46 12.60
C GLU A 71 4.31 2.92 12.56
N PHE A 72 3.94 3.83 11.67
CA PHE A 72 2.54 4.22 11.51
C PHE A 72 1.65 3.07 11.06
N TYR A 73 2.02 2.38 9.98
CA TYR A 73 1.18 1.33 9.41
C TYR A 73 1.10 0.08 10.31
N THR A 74 2.10 -0.19 11.16
CA THR A 74 2.05 -1.31 12.11
C THR A 74 1.57 -0.90 13.49
N GLU A 75 2.20 0.08 14.13
CA GLU A 75 1.98 0.39 15.54
C GLU A 75 0.79 1.31 15.79
N VAL A 76 0.44 2.16 14.81
CA VAL A 76 -0.73 3.06 14.92
C VAL A 76 -1.96 2.41 14.29
N LEU A 77 -1.82 1.85 13.08
CA LEU A 77 -2.94 1.27 12.34
C LEU A 77 -3.14 -0.24 12.57
N GLY A 78 -2.18 -0.92 13.20
CA GLY A 78 -2.32 -2.35 13.57
C GLY A 78 -1.99 -3.34 12.45
N GLY A 79 -1.34 -2.91 11.37
CA GLY A 79 -0.90 -3.79 10.29
C GLY A 79 0.24 -4.73 10.73
N THR A 80 0.40 -5.85 10.03
CA THR A 80 1.46 -6.84 10.32
C THR A 80 2.52 -6.85 9.21
N GLU A 81 3.81 -6.74 9.56
CA GLU A 81 4.88 -6.89 8.57
C GLU A 81 4.89 -8.32 8.00
N VAL A 82 4.80 -8.43 6.69
CA VAL A 82 4.88 -9.70 5.97
C VAL A 82 6.33 -10.01 5.63
N MET A 83 7.01 -9.04 5.05
CA MET A 83 8.41 -9.13 4.65
C MET A 83 8.99 -7.74 4.39
N ARG A 84 10.32 -7.69 4.37
CA ARG A 84 11.09 -6.52 3.95
C ARG A 84 12.28 -6.96 3.12
N ASP A 85 12.63 -6.13 2.14
CA ASP A 85 13.79 -6.32 1.28
C ASP A 85 14.25 -4.95 0.78
N GLY A 86 15.40 -4.87 0.13
CA GLY A 86 15.86 -3.61 -0.40
C GLY A 86 17.23 -3.65 -1.04
N ASP A 87 17.83 -2.48 -1.13
CA ASP A 87 19.02 -2.22 -1.92
C ASP A 87 18.86 -2.65 -3.38
N PHE A 88 17.65 -2.53 -3.95
CA PHE A 88 17.40 -2.93 -5.33
C PHE A 88 18.00 -1.93 -6.32
N PHE A 89 18.78 -2.44 -7.27
CA PHE A 89 19.34 -1.73 -8.42
C PHE A 89 19.63 -2.71 -9.58
N GLY A 90 20.00 -2.17 -10.74
CA GLY A 90 20.32 -2.89 -11.98
C GLY A 90 19.28 -2.68 -13.09
N ASP A 91 19.65 -3.09 -14.30
CA ASP A 91 18.82 -2.93 -15.50
C ASP A 91 17.41 -3.51 -15.34
N ALA A 92 17.29 -4.70 -14.76
CA ALA A 92 16.01 -5.40 -14.65
C ALA A 92 14.98 -4.62 -13.84
N ILE A 93 15.35 -4.16 -12.64
CA ILE A 93 14.43 -3.39 -11.78
C ILE A 93 14.18 -2.00 -12.35
N HIS A 94 15.21 -1.34 -12.88
CA HIS A 94 15.07 -0.03 -13.50
C HIS A 94 14.08 -0.07 -14.67
N ASN A 95 14.21 -1.07 -15.56
CA ASN A 95 13.31 -1.19 -16.71
C ASN A 95 11.89 -1.58 -16.29
N THR A 96 11.76 -2.50 -15.31
CA THR A 96 10.46 -2.93 -14.82
C THR A 96 9.62 -1.77 -14.28
N LEU A 97 10.26 -0.81 -13.61
CA LEU A 97 9.56 0.29 -12.95
C LEU A 97 9.48 1.58 -13.79
N LEU A 98 10.49 1.87 -14.62
CA LEU A 98 10.74 3.23 -15.11
C LEU A 98 10.85 3.38 -16.64
N THR A 99 10.81 2.28 -17.42
CA THR A 99 11.06 2.37 -18.88
C THR A 99 10.16 3.38 -19.60
N ASP A 100 8.87 3.43 -19.27
CA ASP A 100 7.94 4.41 -19.86
C ASP A 100 8.40 5.87 -19.64
N GLN A 101 8.78 6.20 -18.41
CA GLN A 101 9.22 7.56 -18.06
C GLN A 101 10.59 7.89 -18.66
N VAL A 102 11.48 6.91 -18.79
CA VAL A 102 12.76 7.07 -19.51
C VAL A 102 12.53 7.42 -20.97
N ILE A 103 11.61 6.72 -21.64
CA ILE A 103 11.22 7.01 -23.04
C ILE A 103 10.66 8.43 -23.14
N GLU A 104 9.80 8.82 -22.19
CA GLU A 104 9.20 10.16 -22.19
C GLU A 104 10.23 11.27 -21.98
N ALA A 105 11.19 11.09 -21.07
CA ALA A 105 12.29 12.03 -20.86
C ALA A 105 13.13 12.22 -22.13
N ALA A 106 13.47 11.11 -22.81
CA ALA A 106 14.19 11.14 -24.08
C ALA A 106 13.39 11.85 -25.17
N ARG A 107 12.09 11.55 -25.29
CA ARG A 107 11.19 12.20 -26.27
C ARG A 107 11.09 13.71 -26.06
N ARG A 108 11.10 14.15 -24.79
CA ARG A 108 11.09 15.57 -24.41
C ARG A 108 12.47 16.23 -24.46
N ASN A 109 13.54 15.44 -24.63
CA ASN A 109 14.92 15.89 -24.54
C ASN A 109 15.22 16.62 -23.22
N VAL A 110 14.76 16.06 -22.09
CA VAL A 110 15.01 16.58 -20.74
C VAL A 110 15.81 15.59 -19.91
N ASN A 111 16.46 16.08 -18.85
CA ASN A 111 17.15 15.23 -17.90
C ASN A 111 16.13 14.33 -17.16
N PRO A 112 16.27 12.99 -17.18
CA PRO A 112 15.36 12.07 -16.47
C PRO A 112 15.16 12.41 -14.98
N MET A 113 16.20 12.90 -14.31
CA MET A 113 16.15 13.26 -12.89
C MET A 113 15.14 14.38 -12.62
N THR A 114 14.96 15.33 -13.55
CA THR A 114 13.98 16.42 -13.38
C THR A 114 12.53 15.94 -13.55
N MET A 115 12.34 14.69 -13.97
CA MET A 115 11.04 14.00 -14.01
C MET A 115 10.86 13.00 -12.86
N GLY A 116 11.76 13.00 -11.88
CA GLY A 116 11.70 12.08 -10.73
C GLY A 116 12.06 10.64 -11.09
N ILE A 117 12.88 10.42 -12.11
CA ILE A 117 13.35 9.08 -12.51
C ILE A 117 14.70 8.80 -11.81
N PRO A 118 14.75 7.93 -10.80
CA PRO A 118 16.00 7.59 -10.13
C PRO A 118 16.89 6.71 -11.03
N ASP A 119 18.21 6.87 -10.93
CA ASP A 119 19.18 5.98 -11.59
C ASP A 119 19.40 4.70 -10.76
N LEU A 120 18.37 3.86 -10.80
CA LEU A 120 18.46 2.47 -10.32
C LEU A 120 19.37 1.62 -11.21
N ARG A 121 19.69 2.04 -12.45
CA ARG A 121 20.38 1.18 -13.42
C ARG A 121 21.84 1.03 -13.04
N SER A 122 22.55 2.14 -12.87
CA SER A 122 23.94 2.14 -12.38
C SER A 122 24.00 1.81 -10.89
N GLY A 123 22.90 2.09 -10.19
CA GLY A 123 22.86 2.08 -8.76
C GLY A 123 23.45 3.36 -8.16
N ALA A 124 23.19 4.53 -8.73
CA ALA A 124 23.32 5.77 -7.98
C ALA A 124 22.21 5.88 -6.91
N GLN A 125 21.00 5.42 -7.24
CA GLN A 125 19.88 5.26 -6.31
C GLN A 125 19.55 3.80 -6.02
N ARG A 126 18.83 3.57 -4.92
CA ARG A 126 18.34 2.28 -4.43
C ARG A 126 16.85 2.36 -4.14
N LEU A 127 16.17 1.24 -4.30
CA LEU A 127 14.80 1.04 -3.83
C LEU A 127 14.81 0.04 -2.66
N ASP A 128 14.22 0.44 -1.54
CA ASP A 128 13.89 -0.45 -0.42
C ASP A 128 12.38 -0.60 -0.29
N VAL A 129 11.92 -1.77 0.16
CA VAL A 129 10.49 -2.10 0.30
C VAL A 129 10.16 -2.75 1.63
N ARG A 130 8.95 -2.48 2.13
CA ARG A 130 8.33 -3.22 3.24
C ARG A 130 6.87 -3.49 2.93
N PHE A 131 6.40 -4.69 3.25
CA PHE A 131 5.01 -5.09 3.01
C PHE A 131 4.27 -5.22 4.34
N VAL A 132 3.17 -4.50 4.48
CA VAL A 132 2.32 -4.49 5.68
C VAL A 132 0.93 -5.03 5.34
N GLN A 133 0.54 -6.14 5.94
CA GLN A 133 -0.76 -6.79 5.74
C GLN A 133 -1.82 -6.20 6.68
N PHE A 134 -2.96 -5.84 6.09
CA PHE A 134 -4.27 -5.70 6.76
C PHE A 134 -5.19 -6.84 6.30
N ASP A 135 -6.38 -6.99 6.87
CA ASP A 135 -7.27 -8.14 6.56
C ASP A 135 -7.45 -8.46 5.07
N ASN A 136 -7.62 -7.43 4.24
CA ASN A 136 -8.02 -7.57 2.84
C ASN A 136 -6.96 -7.13 1.82
N VAL A 137 -5.93 -6.41 2.23
CA VAL A 137 -4.93 -5.83 1.31
C VAL A 137 -3.58 -5.65 1.98
N VAL A 138 -2.53 -5.67 1.17
CA VAL A 138 -1.16 -5.33 1.56
C VAL A 138 -0.84 -3.90 1.15
N ILE A 139 -0.19 -3.14 2.04
CA ILE A 139 0.45 -1.88 1.72
C ILE A 139 1.94 -2.15 1.51
N GLU A 140 2.44 -1.87 0.31
CA GLU A 140 3.86 -1.86 0.01
C GLU A 140 4.38 -0.44 0.24
N LEU A 141 5.27 -0.27 1.22
CA LEU A 141 6.01 0.97 1.42
C LEU A 141 7.25 0.91 0.53
N LEU A 142 7.54 2.00 -0.19
CA LEU A 142 8.68 2.10 -1.11
C LEU A 142 9.52 3.34 -0.76
N GLN A 143 10.80 3.14 -0.46
CA GLN A 143 11.73 4.25 -0.28
C GLN A 143 12.77 4.22 -1.40
N TYR A 144 12.83 5.31 -2.17
CA TYR A 144 13.93 5.57 -3.08
C TYR A 144 14.94 6.46 -2.35
N ARG A 145 16.21 6.10 -2.39
CA ARG A 145 17.30 6.84 -1.73
C ARG A 145 18.58 6.78 -2.56
N ASP A 146 19.51 7.69 -2.31
CA ASP A 146 20.87 7.55 -2.84
C ASP A 146 21.57 6.35 -2.19
N ALA A 147 22.50 5.71 -2.91
CA ALA A 147 23.23 4.54 -2.42
C ALA A 147 24.04 4.82 -1.13
N ALA A 148 24.46 6.06 -0.92
CA ALA A 148 25.19 6.48 0.27
C ALA A 148 24.27 6.75 1.49
N GLN A 149 22.97 6.92 1.27
CA GLN A 149 22.01 7.13 2.35
C GLN A 149 21.64 5.78 3.00
N PRO A 150 21.45 5.75 4.33
CA PRO A 150 20.97 4.56 5.01
C PRO A 150 19.52 4.26 4.62
N SER A 151 19.20 2.96 4.54
CA SER A 151 17.81 2.50 4.44
C SER A 151 17.04 2.86 5.72
N GLY A 152 15.73 3.12 5.62
CA GLY A 152 14.91 3.43 6.79
C GLY A 152 14.73 4.93 6.99
N HIS A 153 15.84 5.62 7.30
CA HIS A 153 15.79 6.96 7.91
C HIS A 153 16.67 8.01 7.20
N GLY A 154 17.35 7.63 6.11
CA GLY A 154 18.17 8.55 5.31
C GLY A 154 17.35 9.52 4.47
N ALA A 155 18.03 10.39 3.73
CA ALA A 155 17.38 11.25 2.75
C ALA A 155 16.76 10.41 1.62
N ALA A 156 15.51 10.71 1.28
CA ALA A 156 14.87 10.16 0.09
C ALA A 156 15.41 10.82 -1.19
N PHE A 157 15.25 10.13 -2.31
CA PHE A 157 15.68 10.59 -3.63
C PHE A 157 14.97 11.87 -4.08
N ALA A 158 13.67 11.97 -3.80
CA ALA A 158 12.85 13.09 -4.25
C ALA A 158 12.09 13.70 -3.07
N GLU A 159 11.89 15.02 -3.16
CA GLU A 159 10.95 15.75 -2.30
C GLU A 159 9.50 15.31 -2.59
N PRO A 160 8.58 15.42 -1.62
CA PRO A 160 7.17 15.18 -1.84
C PRO A 160 6.61 16.20 -2.83
N LEU A 161 5.53 15.85 -3.50
CA LEU A 161 4.86 16.78 -4.40
C LEU A 161 4.15 17.88 -3.60
N ASP A 162 4.24 19.11 -4.10
CA ASP A 162 3.34 20.19 -3.70
C ASP A 162 1.92 19.88 -4.20
N TYR A 163 0.91 20.36 -3.46
CA TYR A 163 -0.53 20.22 -3.81
C TYR A 163 -1.10 18.79 -3.75
N MET A 164 -1.06 18.19 -2.57
CA MET A 164 -1.55 16.83 -2.29
C MET A 164 -3.06 16.73 -2.01
N SER A 165 -3.90 17.58 -2.63
CA SER A 165 -5.36 17.47 -2.51
C SER A 165 -5.87 16.27 -3.32
N PRO A 166 -6.87 15.49 -2.83
CA PRO A 166 -7.35 14.32 -3.56
C PRO A 166 -8.13 14.71 -4.84
N ALA A 167 -8.38 16.02 -5.04
CA ALA A 167 -8.97 16.55 -6.26
C ALA A 167 -7.96 16.67 -7.42
N PHE A 168 -6.66 16.62 -7.15
CA PHE A 168 -5.67 16.60 -8.22
C PHE A 168 -5.62 15.21 -8.86
N PRO A 169 -5.71 15.10 -10.20
CA PRO A 169 -5.59 13.82 -10.87
C PRO A 169 -4.32 13.08 -10.45
N ARG A 170 -4.44 11.77 -10.23
CA ARG A 170 -3.36 10.86 -9.79
C ARG A 170 -2.96 11.00 -8.32
N MET A 171 -3.55 11.92 -7.56
CA MET A 171 -3.45 11.93 -6.09
C MET A 171 -4.44 10.93 -5.48
N MET A 172 -3.99 9.69 -5.34
CA MET A 172 -4.79 8.63 -4.71
C MET A 172 -4.88 8.81 -3.20
N HIS A 173 -5.90 8.20 -2.60
CA HIS A 173 -5.99 8.02 -1.15
C HIS A 173 -6.15 6.54 -0.81
N ILE A 174 -5.79 6.18 0.42
CA ILE A 174 -5.99 4.83 0.97
C ILE A 174 -7.17 4.90 1.93
N CYS A 175 -8.20 4.10 1.67
CA CYS A 175 -9.42 4.05 2.46
C CYS A 175 -9.39 2.86 3.43
N PHE A 176 -9.29 3.14 4.73
CA PHE A 176 -9.30 2.16 5.79
C PHE A 176 -10.72 1.95 6.33
N TYR A 177 -11.10 0.68 6.45
CA TYR A 177 -12.40 0.29 6.97
C TYR A 177 -12.35 0.13 8.50
N ILE A 178 -13.02 1.02 9.23
CA ILE A 178 -13.17 0.94 10.67
C ILE A 178 -14.25 -0.11 11.00
N GLY A 179 -14.03 -0.89 12.06
CA GLY A 179 -15.02 -1.86 12.56
C GLY A 179 -16.38 -1.21 12.84
N ASP A 180 -17.47 -1.92 12.51
CA ASP A 180 -18.84 -1.39 12.54
C ASP A 180 -19.30 -0.95 13.95
N ASP A 181 -18.69 -1.49 15.01
CA ASP A 181 -18.99 -1.27 16.42
C ASP A 181 -18.09 -0.21 17.10
N VAL A 182 -17.09 0.30 16.38
CA VAL A 182 -16.16 1.31 16.88
C VAL A 182 -16.81 2.70 16.87
N ASP A 183 -16.61 3.47 17.95
CA ASP A 183 -16.91 4.90 17.97
C ASP A 183 -15.94 5.64 17.03
N PHE A 184 -16.44 6.01 15.86
CA PHE A 184 -15.67 6.68 14.82
C PHE A 184 -15.02 7.97 15.33
N ASN A 185 -15.75 8.82 16.06
CA ASN A 185 -15.25 10.12 16.46
C ASN A 185 -14.13 9.99 17.48
N ARG A 186 -14.25 9.01 18.39
CA ARG A 186 -13.18 8.63 19.32
C ARG A 186 -11.98 8.05 18.59
N PHE A 187 -12.17 7.14 17.63
CA PHE A 187 -11.09 6.58 16.83
C PHE A 187 -10.23 7.67 16.20
N ILE A 188 -10.84 8.71 15.62
CA ILE A 188 -10.09 9.82 15.01
C ILE A 188 -9.32 10.64 16.04
N ALA A 189 -9.89 10.87 17.23
CA ALA A 189 -9.17 11.56 18.30
C ALA A 189 -7.95 10.74 18.78
N ASP A 190 -8.14 9.44 18.96
CA ASP A 190 -7.11 8.50 19.41
C ASP A 190 -6.01 8.34 18.34
N LEU A 191 -6.36 8.30 17.05
CA LEU A 191 -5.42 8.27 15.92
C LEU A 191 -4.47 9.47 15.95
N GLU A 192 -5.00 10.69 16.08
CA GLU A 192 -4.18 11.91 16.11
C GLU A 192 -3.31 11.96 17.37
N ALA A 193 -3.85 11.55 18.53
CA ALA A 193 -3.13 11.54 19.79
C ALA A 193 -1.98 10.52 19.80
N GLU A 194 -2.24 9.29 19.33
CA GLU A 194 -1.24 8.22 19.27
C GLU A 194 -0.14 8.54 18.25
N SER A 195 -0.51 9.06 17.09
CA SER A 195 0.47 9.53 16.09
C SER A 195 1.35 10.64 16.66
N ALA A 196 0.75 11.64 17.34
CA ALA A 196 1.51 12.72 17.96
C ALA A 196 2.45 12.22 19.06
N ARG A 197 2.03 11.24 19.88
CA ARG A 197 2.87 10.62 20.92
C ARG A 197 4.13 9.97 20.35
N ARG A 198 4.06 9.48 19.12
CA ARG A 198 5.18 8.89 18.36
C ARG A 198 5.95 9.91 17.50
N GLY A 199 5.64 11.20 17.64
CA GLY A 199 6.31 12.26 16.88
C GLY A 199 5.77 12.49 15.47
N MET A 200 4.67 11.83 15.07
CA MET A 200 4.02 11.95 13.76
C MET A 200 2.95 13.06 13.76
N VAL A 201 3.34 14.29 14.12
CA VAL A 201 2.44 15.44 14.30
C VAL A 201 1.78 15.96 13.00
N GLN A 202 2.24 15.45 11.85
CA GLN A 202 1.67 15.68 10.53
C GLN A 202 0.43 14.81 10.25
N VAL A 203 0.20 13.75 11.04
CA VAL A 203 -1.06 12.99 10.98
C VAL A 203 -2.19 13.87 11.48
N ARG A 204 -3.08 14.26 10.56
CA ARG A 204 -4.10 15.29 10.83
C ARG A 204 -5.40 14.94 10.12
N ALA A 205 -6.45 14.74 10.90
CA ALA A 205 -7.79 14.52 10.36
C ALA A 205 -8.50 15.86 10.10
N ASN A 206 -9.27 15.92 9.01
CA ASN A 206 -10.15 17.06 8.75
C ASN A 206 -11.26 17.14 9.81
N ARG A 207 -12.04 18.23 9.75
CA ARG A 207 -13.28 18.40 10.51
C ARG A 207 -14.42 18.70 9.55
N VAL A 208 -15.64 18.30 9.89
CA VAL A 208 -16.84 18.58 9.08
C VAL A 208 -17.40 19.99 9.29
N ILE A 209 -16.58 20.89 9.84
CA ILE A 209 -16.92 22.29 10.09
C ILE A 209 -15.84 23.17 9.47
N SER A 210 -16.22 24.40 9.11
CA SER A 210 -15.27 25.38 8.61
C SER A 210 -14.35 25.86 9.74
N VAL A 211 -13.05 25.66 9.56
CA VAL A 211 -11.98 26.19 10.43
C VAL A 211 -10.89 26.79 9.54
N ALA A 212 -10.28 27.88 9.98
CA ALA A 212 -9.26 28.60 9.21
C ALA A 212 -7.82 28.36 9.71
N THR A 213 -7.66 27.79 10.90
CA THR A 213 -6.34 27.55 11.51
C THR A 213 -6.26 26.16 12.13
N GLU A 214 -5.02 25.68 12.32
CA GLU A 214 -4.75 24.40 12.97
C GLU A 214 -5.18 24.40 14.44
N GLU A 215 -5.06 25.53 15.13
CA GLU A 215 -5.51 25.69 16.52
C GLU A 215 -7.03 25.53 16.61
N ALA A 216 -7.78 26.18 15.70
CA ALA A 216 -9.22 26.03 15.63
C ALA A 216 -9.65 24.60 15.27
N ARG A 217 -8.92 23.92 14.38
CA ARG A 217 -9.15 22.50 14.04
C ARG A 217 -8.97 21.59 15.25
N ARG A 218 -7.92 21.80 16.04
CA ARG A 218 -7.65 21.03 17.27
C ARG A 218 -8.67 21.29 18.37
N ALA A 219 -9.15 22.53 18.50
CA ALA A 219 -10.17 22.91 19.46
C ALA A 219 -11.60 22.50 19.06
N ALA A 220 -11.81 22.05 17.81
CA ALA A 220 -13.12 21.63 17.33
C ALA A 220 -13.67 20.46 18.15
N SER A 221 -15.00 20.45 18.35
CA SER A 221 -15.70 19.38 19.06
C SER A 221 -15.41 18.02 18.41
N ILE A 222 -15.25 16.98 19.25
CA ILE A 222 -15.06 15.59 18.80
C ILE A 222 -16.20 15.12 17.88
N THR A 223 -17.40 15.69 18.02
CA THR A 223 -18.55 15.40 17.16
C THR A 223 -18.34 15.83 15.69
N SER A 224 -17.32 16.65 15.41
CA SER A 224 -16.96 17.07 14.05
C SER A 224 -15.90 16.18 13.37
N ASN A 225 -15.48 15.09 14.03
CA ASN A 225 -14.45 14.17 13.53
C ASN A 225 -14.94 13.21 12.43
N SER A 226 -16.23 13.20 12.09
CA SER A 226 -16.76 12.36 11.03
C SER A 226 -17.97 12.97 10.35
N ASN A 227 -18.14 12.65 9.07
CA ASN A 227 -19.31 12.97 8.28
C ASN A 227 -20.19 11.72 8.15
N GLY A 228 -21.44 11.76 8.64
CA GLY A 228 -22.41 10.69 8.43
C GLY A 228 -23.37 11.05 7.30
N ILE A 229 -23.43 10.22 6.26
CA ILE A 229 -24.37 10.38 5.13
C ILE A 229 -25.64 9.59 5.44
N THR A 230 -26.79 10.29 5.47
CA THR A 230 -28.10 9.71 5.84
C THR A 230 -29.09 9.64 4.69
N GLU A 231 -28.70 10.09 3.49
CA GLU A 231 -29.57 10.17 2.32
C GLU A 231 -28.89 9.71 1.03
N GLY A 232 -29.70 9.47 0.00
CA GLY A 232 -29.23 9.02 -1.32
C GLY A 232 -28.62 7.62 -1.33
N LYS A 233 -27.92 7.29 -2.42
CA LYS A 233 -27.28 5.96 -2.62
C LYS A 233 -26.11 5.70 -1.66
N SER A 234 -25.57 6.75 -1.04
CA SER A 234 -24.50 6.68 -0.07
C SER A 234 -25.01 6.65 1.38
N ASN A 235 -26.33 6.56 1.61
CA ASN A 235 -26.90 6.45 2.94
C ASN A 235 -26.27 5.28 3.73
N GLY A 236 -25.77 5.60 4.92
CA GLY A 236 -25.10 4.68 5.82
C GLY A 236 -23.58 4.79 5.78
N TRP A 237 -23.00 5.63 4.94
CA TRP A 237 -21.57 5.93 5.00
C TRP A 237 -21.26 6.86 6.17
N ARG A 238 -20.20 6.57 6.90
CA ARG A 238 -19.53 7.53 7.78
C ARG A 238 -18.07 7.61 7.38
N LEU A 239 -17.53 8.82 7.24
CA LEU A 239 -16.16 9.00 6.75
C LEU A 239 -15.47 10.25 7.26
N ILE A 240 -14.14 10.26 7.19
CA ILE A 240 -13.30 11.45 7.28
C ILE A 240 -12.01 11.27 6.46
N TYR A 241 -11.46 12.37 5.97
CA TYR A 241 -10.13 12.40 5.37
C TYR A 241 -9.07 12.81 6.39
N CYS A 242 -7.88 12.23 6.26
CA CYS A 242 -6.73 12.43 7.11
C CYS A 242 -5.45 12.49 6.28
N LYS A 243 -4.44 13.22 6.76
CA LYS A 243 -3.07 13.11 6.25
C LYS A 243 -2.33 12.01 7.02
N GLY A 244 -1.57 11.19 6.31
CA GLY A 244 -0.63 10.25 6.93
C GLY A 244 0.72 10.88 7.30
N PRO A 245 1.65 10.10 7.88
CA PRO A 245 2.97 10.59 8.29
C PRO A 245 3.87 11.02 7.12
N GLU A 246 3.60 10.56 5.90
CA GLU A 246 4.35 10.92 4.70
C GLU A 246 3.60 11.95 3.85
N GLY A 247 2.51 12.52 4.38
CA GLY A 247 1.67 13.51 3.70
C GLY A 247 0.68 12.89 2.70
N GLU A 248 0.64 11.56 2.61
CA GLU A 248 -0.30 10.79 1.82
C GLU A 248 -1.74 11.02 2.27
N GLN A 249 -2.68 10.76 1.36
CA GLN A 249 -4.09 10.91 1.63
C GLN A 249 -4.66 9.63 2.21
N LEU A 250 -5.25 9.73 3.40
CA LEU A 250 -5.96 8.66 4.06
C LEU A 250 -7.44 9.02 4.13
N GLU A 251 -8.29 8.02 3.95
CA GLU A 251 -9.70 8.08 4.28
C GLU A 251 -9.98 6.99 5.29
N PHE A 252 -10.81 7.28 6.28
CA PHE A 252 -11.36 6.26 7.18
C PHE A 252 -12.85 6.20 6.97
N VAL A 253 -13.42 4.99 6.93
CA VAL A 253 -14.85 4.80 6.66
C VAL A 253 -15.49 3.73 7.54
N GLN A 254 -16.78 3.88 7.77
CA GLN A 254 -17.70 2.79 8.10
C GLN A 254 -18.77 2.75 7.01
N ALA A 255 -19.06 1.57 6.48
CA ALA A 255 -20.20 1.35 5.59
C ALA A 255 -21.27 0.61 6.40
N LEU A 256 -22.32 1.33 6.78
CA LEU A 256 -23.39 0.82 7.63
C LEU A 256 -24.70 0.74 6.84
N GLY A 257 -25.69 0.03 7.39
CA GLY A 257 -27.06 0.05 6.86
C GLY A 257 -27.16 -0.22 5.34
N PRO A 258 -27.84 0.65 4.55
CA PRO A 258 -28.08 0.41 3.12
C PRO A 258 -26.80 0.26 2.28
N VAL A 259 -25.81 1.14 2.47
CA VAL A 259 -24.57 1.08 1.67
C VAL A 259 -23.79 -0.19 1.96
N LYS A 260 -23.76 -0.68 3.21
CA LYS A 260 -23.15 -1.96 3.57
C LYS A 260 -23.71 -3.11 2.73
N GLN A 261 -25.03 -3.19 2.63
CA GLN A 261 -25.70 -4.24 1.86
C GLN A 261 -25.33 -4.19 0.37
N VAL A 262 -25.04 -3.01 -0.19
CA VAL A 262 -24.58 -2.87 -1.57
C VAL A 262 -23.21 -3.51 -1.75
N PHE A 263 -22.25 -3.18 -0.88
CA PHE A 263 -20.90 -3.74 -0.94
C PHE A 263 -20.90 -5.26 -0.68
N ASP A 264 -21.65 -5.73 0.32
CA ASP A 264 -21.75 -7.15 0.64
C ASP A 264 -22.32 -7.96 -0.53
N ARG A 265 -23.35 -7.43 -1.23
CA ARG A 265 -23.89 -8.06 -2.46
C ARG A 265 -22.86 -8.11 -3.58
N ALA A 266 -22.07 -7.06 -3.77
CA ALA A 266 -21.03 -7.03 -4.80
C ALA A 266 -19.94 -8.07 -4.53
N VAL A 267 -19.51 -8.22 -3.27
CA VAL A 267 -18.55 -9.26 -2.85
C VAL A 267 -19.13 -10.66 -3.10
N ALA A 268 -20.38 -10.89 -2.71
CA ALA A 268 -21.06 -12.17 -2.93
C ALA A 268 -21.14 -12.51 -4.43
N ALA A 269 -21.54 -11.55 -5.28
CA ALA A 269 -21.60 -11.73 -6.72
C ALA A 269 -20.23 -12.05 -7.32
N ARG A 270 -19.15 -11.40 -6.85
CA ARG A 270 -17.78 -11.66 -7.34
C ARG A 270 -17.29 -13.06 -6.99
N ARG A 271 -17.72 -13.62 -5.85
CA ARG A 271 -17.31 -14.95 -5.36
C ARG A 271 -18.06 -16.09 -6.04
N GLN A 272 -19.18 -15.83 -6.71
CA GLN A 272 -19.91 -16.86 -7.46
C GLN A 272 -19.21 -17.18 -8.79
N PRO A 273 -18.79 -18.43 -9.05
CA PRO A 273 -18.23 -18.82 -10.33
C PRO A 273 -19.29 -18.70 -11.44
N GLY A 274 -19.01 -17.92 -12.50
CA GLY A 274 -19.87 -17.86 -13.69
C GLY A 274 -20.89 -16.72 -13.74
N ALA A 275 -20.96 -15.84 -12.75
CA ALA A 275 -21.74 -14.61 -12.84
C ALA A 275 -21.03 -13.57 -13.72
N GLY A 276 -21.12 -13.78 -15.04
CA GLY A 276 -20.87 -12.74 -16.01
C GLY A 276 -21.83 -11.56 -15.74
N ARG A 277 -21.23 -10.42 -15.38
CA ARG A 277 -21.70 -9.04 -15.59
C ARG A 277 -23.22 -8.85 -15.71
N LEU A 278 -23.82 -8.28 -14.66
CA LEU A 278 -24.84 -7.25 -14.83
C LEU A 278 -24.13 -5.92 -15.16
#